data_AF-A0A8H4T580-F1
#
_entry.id   AF-A0A8H4T580-F1
#
_cell.length_a   1.000
_cell.length_b   1.000
_cell.length_c   1.000
_cell.angle_alpha   90.00
_cell.angle_beta   90.00
_cell.angle_gamma   90.00
#
_symmetry.space_group_name_H-M   'P 1'
#
loop_
_entity.id
_entity.type
_entity.pdbx_description
1 polymer ?
#
loop_
_entity_poly.entity_id
_entity_poly.type
_entity_poly.pdbx_seq_one_letter_code
_entity_poly.pdbx_strand_id
1 'polypeptide(L)'
;MFSKIFSTTLLFAAAVSAAPASKTTRDYPDKTVSLTGVTHSVNAGLGGLRFDADNVVAKVGDIVEWHFLPKNHSIAQSSFGEPCQPLADGTGFFAGFNFFTEEGQADDVFQIVIEDDSKPIWYYCPQQNGDHCQNGMVGVINQNFDNQDFSLRRHKELAAETEKSVIPGVQQGGNVIPNPNPNGGF
;
A
#
# COMPACT_ATOMS: atom_id res chain seq x y z
N MET A 1 70.28 44.08 13.27
CA MET A 1 69.67 43.67 11.99
C MET A 1 68.72 42.54 12.28
N PHE A 2 67.40 42.75 12.29
CA PHE A 2 66.36 41.75 11.98
C PHE A 2 65.02 42.52 11.97
N SER A 3 64.55 42.86 10.77
CA SER A 3 63.21 43.37 10.50
C SER A 3 62.52 42.32 9.64
N LYS A 4 61.39 41.77 10.11
CA LYS A 4 60.51 40.90 9.32
C LYS A 4 59.05 41.19 9.67
N ILE A 5 58.53 42.20 8.96
CA ILE A 5 57.27 42.23 8.20
C ILE A 5 56.16 41.27 8.70
N PHE A 6 55.13 41.85 9.32
CA PHE A 6 53.85 41.19 9.56
C PHE A 6 53.04 41.10 8.25
N SER A 7 52.61 39.89 7.90
CA SER A 7 51.74 39.61 6.76
C SER A 7 50.29 39.55 7.24
N THR A 8 49.45 40.48 6.79
CA THR A 8 48.01 40.53 7.10
C THR A 8 47.22 39.78 6.03
N THR A 9 46.53 38.72 6.44
CA THR A 9 45.63 37.94 5.58
C THR A 9 44.23 38.55 5.62
N LEU A 10 43.71 38.99 4.46
CA LEU A 10 42.34 39.46 4.27
C LEU A 10 41.41 38.25 4.06
N LEU A 11 40.40 38.06 4.90
CA LEU A 11 39.28 37.15 4.63
C LEU A 11 38.19 37.88 3.83
N PHE A 12 37.88 37.38 2.64
CA PHE A 12 36.65 37.73 1.91
C PHE A 12 35.52 36.80 2.36
N ALA A 13 34.48 37.37 2.99
CA ALA A 13 33.23 36.65 3.26
C ALA A 13 32.32 36.74 2.03
N ALA A 14 32.01 35.60 1.40
CA ALA A 14 31.01 35.51 0.35
C ALA A 14 29.61 35.39 0.98
N ALA A 15 28.74 36.38 0.74
CA ALA A 15 27.34 36.31 1.13
C ALA A 15 26.56 35.46 0.12
N VAL A 16 26.13 34.26 0.53
CA VAL A 16 25.21 33.43 -0.25
C VAL A 16 23.79 33.93 0.00
N SER A 17 23.20 34.59 -1.00
CA SER A 17 21.78 35.01 -0.96
C SER A 17 20.91 33.79 -1.23
N ALA A 18 20.26 33.25 -0.20
CA ALA A 18 19.27 32.19 -0.34
C ALA A 18 17.94 32.80 -0.82
N ALA A 19 17.55 32.51 -2.07
CA ALA A 19 16.20 32.81 -2.54
C ALA A 19 15.17 31.91 -1.82
N PRO A 20 14.02 32.44 -1.38
CA PRO A 20 12.98 31.60 -0.79
C PRO A 20 12.41 30.67 -1.87
N ALA A 21 12.38 29.37 -1.56
CA ALA A 21 11.71 28.38 -2.39
C ALA A 21 10.20 28.65 -2.38
N SER A 22 9.64 29.00 -3.55
CA SER A 22 8.20 29.07 -3.75
C SER A 22 7.61 27.68 -3.56
N LYS A 23 6.92 27.46 -2.44
CA LYS A 23 6.04 26.31 -2.24
C LYS A 23 4.84 26.50 -3.16
N THR A 24 4.81 25.80 -4.28
CA THR A 24 3.60 25.59 -5.06
C THR A 24 2.68 24.68 -4.26
N THR A 25 1.84 25.28 -3.41
CA THR A 25 0.68 24.60 -2.84
C THR A 25 -0.24 24.25 -4.01
N ARG A 26 -0.34 22.95 -4.36
CA ARG A 26 -1.44 22.48 -5.20
C ARG A 26 -2.69 22.60 -4.35
N ASP A 27 -3.48 23.63 -4.62
CA ASP A 27 -4.83 23.80 -4.08
C ASP A 27 -5.75 22.87 -4.89
N TYR A 28 -5.67 21.57 -4.60
CA TYR A 28 -6.70 20.62 -5.03
C TYR A 28 -7.63 20.45 -3.84
N PRO A 29 -8.95 20.64 -3.99
CA PRO A 29 -9.88 20.31 -2.92
C PRO A 29 -9.70 18.82 -2.61
N ASP A 30 -9.18 18.53 -1.42
CA ASP A 30 -9.18 17.18 -0.88
C ASP A 30 -10.65 16.75 -0.77
N LYS A 31 -11.04 15.75 -1.57
CA LYS A 31 -12.42 15.28 -1.58
C LYS A 31 -12.63 14.53 -0.27
N THR A 32 -13.12 15.23 0.74
CA THR A 32 -13.43 14.62 2.03
C THR A 32 -14.57 13.63 1.88
N VAL A 33 -14.24 12.34 1.90
CA VAL A 33 -15.23 11.25 1.92
C VAL A 33 -15.72 11.10 3.36
N SER A 34 -17.04 11.15 3.57
CA SER A 34 -17.62 10.90 4.88
C SER A 34 -17.65 9.40 5.16
N LEU A 35 -17.14 8.98 6.31
CA LEU A 35 -17.16 7.57 6.71
C LEU A 35 -18.58 7.10 7.01
N THR A 36 -18.91 5.90 6.57
CA THR A 36 -20.22 5.25 6.85
C THR A 36 -20.26 4.61 8.24
N GLY A 37 -19.09 4.31 8.81
CA GLY A 37 -18.93 3.52 10.04
C GLY A 37 -18.93 2.00 9.81
N VAL A 38 -18.95 1.53 8.56
CA VAL A 38 -18.84 0.11 8.21
C VAL A 38 -17.39 -0.25 7.91
N THR A 39 -16.90 -1.33 8.54
CA THR A 39 -15.58 -1.92 8.27
C THR A 39 -15.74 -3.33 7.73
N HIS A 40 -15.07 -3.63 6.63
CA HIS A 40 -14.95 -4.96 6.03
C HIS A 40 -13.56 -5.52 6.36
N SER A 41 -13.50 -6.52 7.24
CA SER A 41 -12.24 -7.17 7.61
C SER A 41 -11.84 -8.22 6.58
N VAL A 42 -10.55 -8.24 6.23
CA VAL A 42 -9.93 -9.22 5.34
C VAL A 42 -8.72 -9.83 6.02
N ASN A 43 -8.70 -11.15 6.16
CA ASN A 43 -7.55 -11.87 6.69
C ASN A 43 -6.53 -12.11 5.57
N ALA A 44 -5.28 -11.72 5.78
CA ALA A 44 -4.15 -12.01 4.92
C ALA A 44 -3.32 -13.14 5.55
N GLY A 45 -3.37 -14.33 4.95
CA GLY A 45 -2.61 -15.49 5.43
C GLY A 45 -3.43 -16.60 6.11
N LEU A 46 -4.77 -16.46 6.22
CA LEU A 46 -5.59 -17.46 6.91
C LEU A 46 -5.60 -18.78 6.13
N GLY A 47 -5.02 -19.82 6.72
CA GLY A 47 -4.95 -21.14 6.09
C GLY A 47 -4.09 -21.18 4.82
N GLY A 48 -3.20 -20.21 4.59
CA GLY A 48 -2.24 -20.22 3.47
C GLY A 48 -2.11 -18.91 2.71
N LEU A 49 -1.60 -18.98 1.47
CA LEU A 49 -1.31 -17.84 0.60
C LEU A 49 -2.60 -17.27 -0.02
N ARG A 50 -3.47 -16.66 0.79
CA ARG A 50 -4.75 -16.11 0.36
C ARG A 50 -5.18 -14.90 1.17
N PHE A 51 -6.12 -14.15 0.59
CA PHE A 51 -6.98 -13.22 1.32
C PHE A 51 -8.31 -13.92 1.65
N ASP A 52 -8.93 -13.54 2.76
CA ASP A 52 -10.23 -14.06 3.18
C ASP A 52 -11.07 -12.98 3.88
N ALA A 53 -12.15 -12.47 3.28
CA ALA A 53 -12.60 -12.74 1.90
C ALA A 53 -11.62 -12.17 0.86
N ASP A 54 -11.52 -12.82 -0.30
CA ASP A 54 -10.73 -12.34 -1.45
C ASP A 54 -11.55 -11.47 -2.42
N ASN A 55 -12.86 -11.36 -2.21
CA ASN A 55 -13.75 -10.44 -2.91
C ASN A 55 -14.64 -9.72 -1.89
N VAL A 56 -14.38 -8.45 -1.67
CA VAL A 56 -15.12 -7.57 -0.75
C VAL A 56 -16.12 -6.74 -1.52
N VAL A 57 -17.32 -6.51 -0.98
CA VAL A 57 -18.30 -5.56 -1.53
C VAL A 57 -18.49 -4.43 -0.54
N ALA A 58 -18.09 -3.22 -0.91
CA ALA A 58 -18.03 -2.04 -0.05
C ALA A 58 -18.54 -0.79 -0.76
N LYS A 59 -19.11 0.16 -0.02
CA LYS A 59 -19.62 1.44 -0.53
C LYS A 59 -18.63 2.56 -0.30
N VAL A 60 -18.77 3.67 -1.03
CA VAL A 60 -18.02 4.91 -0.71
C VAL A 60 -18.20 5.27 0.77
N GLY A 61 -17.08 5.49 1.46
CA GLY A 61 -16.99 5.80 2.88
C GLY A 61 -16.89 4.58 3.82
N ASP A 62 -17.05 3.35 3.31
CA ASP A 62 -16.70 2.15 4.08
C ASP A 62 -15.16 2.05 4.22
N ILE A 63 -14.72 1.30 5.23
CA ILE A 63 -13.33 0.93 5.45
C ILE A 63 -13.13 -0.53 5.02
N VAL A 64 -12.04 -0.83 4.32
CA VAL A 64 -11.52 -2.20 4.17
C VAL A 64 -10.25 -2.33 5.00
N GLU A 65 -10.23 -3.32 5.89
CA GLU A 65 -9.21 -3.50 6.91
C GLU A 65 -8.54 -4.87 6.76
N TRP A 66 -7.23 -4.90 6.58
CA TRP A 66 -6.47 -6.14 6.47
C TRP A 66 -5.83 -6.53 7.79
N HIS A 67 -6.20 -7.71 8.28
CA HIS A 67 -5.60 -8.39 9.42
C HIS A 67 -4.54 -9.36 8.91
N PHE A 68 -3.30 -9.23 9.39
CA PHE A 68 -2.19 -10.07 8.96
C PHE A 68 -1.98 -11.23 9.93
N LEU A 69 -1.94 -12.43 9.38
CA LEU A 69 -1.76 -13.69 10.11
C LEU A 69 -0.31 -14.18 10.00
N PRO A 70 0.05 -15.28 10.68
CA PRO A 70 1.45 -15.66 10.85
C PRO A 70 2.21 -15.77 9.54
N LYS A 71 3.53 -15.55 9.63
CA LYS A 71 4.46 -15.32 8.51
C LYS A 71 4.33 -13.89 7.97
N ASN A 72 4.84 -13.68 6.76
CA ASN A 72 5.02 -12.34 6.22
C ASN A 72 4.08 -12.11 5.04
N HIS A 73 2.95 -11.47 5.32
CA HIS A 73 1.95 -11.07 4.35
C HIS A 73 1.91 -9.55 4.25
N SER A 74 1.47 -9.06 3.10
CA SER A 74 1.34 -7.63 2.80
C SER A 74 0.30 -7.47 1.70
N ILE A 75 -0.03 -6.23 1.38
CA ILE A 75 -0.96 -5.87 0.34
C ILE A 75 -0.46 -4.65 -0.45
N ALA A 76 -0.56 -4.74 -1.78
CA ALA A 76 -0.34 -3.66 -2.73
C ALA A 76 -1.45 -3.63 -3.78
N GLN A 77 -1.81 -2.44 -4.26
CA GLN A 77 -2.79 -2.28 -5.33
C GLN A 77 -2.15 -2.56 -6.70
N SER A 78 -2.89 -3.26 -7.56
CA SER A 78 -2.53 -3.50 -8.96
C SER A 78 -3.65 -3.07 -9.90
N SER A 79 -3.40 -3.17 -11.21
CA SER A 79 -4.47 -3.19 -12.19
C SER A 79 -5.04 -4.60 -12.33
N PHE A 80 -6.17 -4.75 -13.02
CA PHE A 80 -6.70 -6.07 -13.37
C PHE A 80 -5.73 -6.86 -14.28
N GLY A 81 -5.21 -6.19 -15.32
CA GLY A 81 -4.44 -6.81 -16.39
C GLY A 81 -2.97 -7.04 -16.06
N GLU A 82 -2.47 -6.37 -15.03
CA GLU A 82 -1.10 -6.52 -14.53
C GLU A 82 -1.15 -6.90 -13.04
N PRO A 83 -1.64 -8.11 -12.70
CA PRO A 83 -1.50 -8.61 -11.34
C PRO A 83 -0.02 -8.65 -10.95
N CYS A 84 0.24 -8.67 -9.64
CA CYS A 84 1.59 -8.76 -9.07
C CYS A 84 2.51 -7.57 -9.39
N GLN A 85 1.97 -6.51 -10.00
CA GLN A 85 2.65 -5.26 -10.31
C GLN A 85 1.91 -4.09 -9.64
N PRO A 86 2.61 -3.09 -9.07
CA PRO A 86 1.95 -1.89 -8.59
C PRO A 86 1.30 -1.13 -9.74
N LEU A 87 0.31 -0.29 -9.43
CA LEU A 87 -0.17 0.69 -10.40
C LEU A 87 0.99 1.51 -10.97
N ALA A 88 1.10 1.53 -12.30
CA ALA A 88 2.22 2.14 -13.02
C ALA A 88 2.34 3.66 -12.79
N ASP A 89 1.23 4.32 -12.43
CA ASP A 89 1.20 5.75 -12.12
C ASP A 89 1.66 6.10 -10.69
N GLY A 90 1.93 5.08 -9.86
CA GLY A 90 2.38 5.25 -8.49
C GLY A 90 1.30 5.78 -7.54
N THR A 91 0.02 5.75 -7.91
CA THR A 91 -1.09 6.25 -7.08
C THR A 91 -1.71 5.19 -6.16
N GLY A 92 -1.38 3.91 -6.40
CA GLY A 92 -1.96 2.80 -5.64
C GLY A 92 -1.49 2.71 -4.19
N PHE A 93 -2.21 1.96 -3.36
CA PHE A 93 -1.79 1.70 -1.98
C PHE A 93 -0.75 0.59 -1.86
N PHE A 94 0.05 0.66 -0.80
CA PHE A 94 0.95 -0.41 -0.36
C PHE A 94 1.08 -0.34 1.17
N ALA A 95 0.83 -1.46 1.83
CA ALA A 95 0.85 -1.52 3.28
C ALA A 95 2.25 -1.58 3.89
N GLY A 96 3.28 -2.00 3.14
CA GLY A 96 4.58 -2.34 3.73
C GLY A 96 4.61 -3.75 4.30
N PHE A 97 5.75 -4.16 4.89
CA PHE A 97 5.97 -5.49 5.48
C PHE A 97 6.11 -5.44 7.02
N ASN A 98 5.59 -4.40 7.66
CA ASN A 98 5.64 -4.22 9.12
C ASN A 98 4.58 -5.03 9.89
N PHE A 99 4.11 -6.15 9.34
CA PHE A 99 3.02 -6.97 9.90
C PHE A 99 3.42 -8.44 10.10
N PHE A 100 4.72 -8.74 10.14
CA PHE A 100 5.18 -10.09 10.43
C PHE A 100 4.79 -10.49 11.86
N THR A 101 4.22 -11.68 12.02
CA THR A 101 4.06 -12.35 13.32
C THR A 101 4.42 -13.83 13.22
N GLU A 102 4.89 -14.41 14.31
CA GLU A 102 5.18 -15.86 14.40
C GLU A 102 3.92 -16.69 14.64
N GLU A 103 2.97 -16.14 15.39
CA GLU A 103 1.70 -16.75 15.78
C GLU A 103 0.61 -15.68 15.99
N GLY A 104 -0.66 -16.09 15.97
CA GLY A 104 -1.79 -15.16 16.14
C GLY A 104 -1.87 -14.11 15.03
N GLN A 105 -2.38 -12.92 15.36
CA GLN A 105 -2.47 -11.79 14.45
C GLN A 105 -1.34 -10.78 14.71
N ALA A 106 -0.98 -10.00 13.69
CA ALA A 106 -0.10 -8.85 13.86
C ALA A 106 -0.71 -7.80 14.79
N ASP A 107 0.16 -7.04 15.47
CA ASP A 107 -0.22 -5.97 16.40
C ASP A 107 -0.92 -4.80 15.69
N ASP A 108 -0.68 -4.63 14.39
CA ASP A 108 -1.24 -3.58 13.56
C ASP A 108 -2.02 -4.16 12.37
N VAL A 109 -2.95 -3.36 11.86
CA VAL A 109 -3.72 -3.62 10.63
C VAL A 109 -3.51 -2.49 9.63
N PHE A 110 -3.79 -2.76 8.36
CA PHE A 110 -3.79 -1.74 7.30
C PHE A 110 -5.22 -1.44 6.86
N GLN A 111 -5.56 -0.17 6.70
CA GLN A 111 -6.90 0.27 6.30
C GLN A 111 -6.85 1.20 5.09
N ILE A 112 -7.84 1.05 4.21
CA ILE A 112 -8.19 2.07 3.22
C ILE A 112 -9.64 2.50 3.39
N VAL A 113 -9.93 3.74 3.01
CA VAL A 113 -11.30 4.24 2.86
C VAL A 113 -11.69 4.07 1.39
N ILE A 114 -12.89 3.57 1.14
CA ILE A 114 -13.40 3.48 -0.23
C ILE A 114 -13.83 4.87 -0.72
N GLU A 115 -13.12 5.41 -1.71
CA GLU A 115 -13.38 6.75 -2.26
C GLU A 115 -14.25 6.74 -3.53
N ASP A 116 -14.25 5.61 -4.23
CA ASP A 116 -15.00 5.32 -5.44
C ASP A 116 -15.38 3.83 -5.44
N ASP A 117 -16.68 3.53 -5.46
CA ASP A 117 -17.22 2.16 -5.53
C ASP A 117 -17.74 1.78 -6.93
N SER A 118 -17.56 2.67 -7.92
CA SER A 118 -18.02 2.44 -9.30
C SER A 118 -17.11 1.52 -10.12
N LYS A 119 -15.90 1.24 -9.62
CA LYS A 119 -14.89 0.42 -10.30
C LYS A 119 -14.26 -0.58 -9.33
N PRO A 120 -13.93 -1.80 -9.80
CA PRO A 120 -13.23 -2.75 -8.95
C PRO A 120 -11.80 -2.28 -8.62
N ILE A 121 -11.39 -2.54 -7.38
CA ILE A 121 -10.02 -2.30 -6.89
C ILE A 121 -9.32 -3.65 -6.76
N TRP A 122 -8.26 -3.86 -7.54
CA TRP A 122 -7.49 -5.10 -7.56
C TRP A 122 -6.25 -4.97 -6.69
N TYR A 123 -5.90 -6.02 -5.97
CA TYR A 123 -4.75 -6.01 -5.07
C TYR A 123 -4.10 -7.38 -4.95
N TYR A 124 -2.85 -7.40 -4.52
CA TYR A 124 -2.03 -8.59 -4.41
C TYR A 124 -1.12 -8.55 -3.19
N CYS A 125 -0.62 -9.71 -2.79
CA CYS A 125 0.49 -9.79 -1.84
C CYS A 125 1.84 -9.68 -2.59
N PRO A 126 2.63 -8.62 -2.33
CA PRO A 126 3.92 -8.44 -3.01
C PRO A 126 5.04 -9.33 -2.47
N GLN A 127 4.75 -10.24 -1.52
CA GLN A 127 5.75 -11.14 -0.94
C GLN A 127 6.36 -12.05 -2.02
N GLN A 128 7.65 -11.87 -2.24
CA GLN A 128 8.43 -12.58 -3.22
C GLN A 128 8.88 -13.96 -2.73
N ASN A 129 9.12 -14.15 -1.42
CA ASN A 129 9.46 -15.47 -0.90
C ASN A 129 8.21 -16.37 -0.91
N GLY A 130 8.23 -17.44 -1.69
CA GLY A 130 7.07 -18.33 -1.86
C GLY A 130 6.04 -17.83 -2.89
N ASP A 131 6.39 -16.82 -3.70
CA ASP A 131 5.61 -16.36 -4.87
C ASP A 131 4.12 -16.15 -4.55
N HIS A 132 3.82 -15.37 -3.50
CA HIS A 132 2.48 -15.32 -2.92
C HIS A 132 1.41 -14.92 -3.95
N CYS A 133 1.67 -13.88 -4.74
CA CYS A 133 0.74 -13.42 -5.76
C CYS A 133 0.50 -14.48 -6.84
N GLN A 134 1.59 -15.07 -7.35
CA GLN A 134 1.55 -16.09 -8.40
C GLN A 134 0.81 -17.35 -7.92
N ASN A 135 0.91 -17.66 -6.63
CA ASN A 135 0.17 -18.74 -5.98
C ASN A 135 -1.27 -18.37 -5.58
N GLY A 136 -1.79 -17.23 -6.06
CA GLY A 136 -3.19 -16.85 -5.94
C GLY A 136 -3.53 -15.93 -4.77
N MET A 137 -2.53 -15.37 -4.07
CA MET A 137 -2.74 -14.35 -3.03
C MET A 137 -3.01 -12.98 -3.68
N VAL A 138 -4.15 -12.91 -4.35
CA VAL A 138 -4.74 -11.72 -4.96
C VAL A 138 -6.19 -11.58 -4.51
N GLY A 139 -6.70 -10.36 -4.54
CA GLY A 139 -8.07 -10.08 -4.17
C GLY A 139 -8.63 -8.87 -4.92
N VAL A 140 -9.91 -8.63 -4.69
CA VAL A 140 -10.66 -7.56 -5.32
C VAL A 140 -11.65 -6.93 -4.34
N ILE A 141 -11.88 -5.64 -4.49
CA ILE A 141 -13.00 -4.93 -3.88
C ILE A 141 -13.94 -4.55 -5.02
N ASN A 142 -15.24 -4.77 -4.83
CA ASN A 142 -16.32 -4.43 -5.76
C ASN A 142 -16.18 -5.04 -7.14
N GLN A 143 -15.87 -6.34 -7.24
CA GLN A 143 -15.89 -7.02 -8.54
C GLN A 143 -17.24 -6.82 -9.26
N ASN A 144 -17.20 -6.62 -10.57
CA ASN A 144 -18.40 -6.76 -11.39
C ASN A 144 -18.73 -8.26 -11.58
N PHE A 145 -19.83 -8.73 -11.00
CA PHE A 145 -20.27 -10.13 -11.09
C PHE A 145 -20.92 -10.50 -12.44
N ASP A 146 -21.34 -9.50 -13.22
CA ASP A 146 -21.95 -9.71 -14.54
C ASP A 146 -20.90 -9.94 -15.64
N ASN A 147 -19.64 -9.60 -15.38
CA ASN A 147 -18.54 -9.77 -16.32
C ASN A 147 -17.56 -10.86 -15.86
N GLN A 148 -17.71 -12.06 -16.40
CA GLN A 148 -16.85 -13.20 -16.06
C GLN A 148 -15.41 -13.07 -16.58
N ASP A 149 -15.18 -12.26 -17.61
CA ASP A 149 -13.86 -11.98 -18.16
C ASP A 149 -13.11 -10.90 -17.36
N PHE A 150 -13.82 -10.14 -16.52
CA PHE A 150 -13.27 -9.15 -15.58
C PHE A 150 -13.55 -9.56 -14.13
N SER A 151 -13.10 -10.76 -13.78
CA SER A 151 -13.41 -11.43 -12.52
C SER A 151 -12.15 -11.79 -11.72
N LEU A 152 -12.31 -12.03 -10.42
CA LEU A 152 -11.23 -12.52 -9.54
C LEU A 152 -10.63 -13.82 -10.04
N ARG A 153 -11.46 -14.71 -10.60
CA ARG A 153 -10.97 -15.93 -11.24
C ARG A 153 -9.97 -15.59 -12.34
N ARG A 154 -10.33 -14.68 -13.25
CA ARG A 154 -9.43 -14.28 -14.34
C ARG A 154 -8.19 -13.54 -13.84
N HIS A 155 -8.33 -12.73 -12.80
CA HIS A 155 -7.19 -12.06 -12.17
C HIS A 155 -6.20 -13.05 -11.53
N LYS A 156 -6.69 -14.12 -10.88
CA LYS A 156 -5.86 -15.23 -10.37
C LYS A 156 -5.15 -15.99 -11.49
N GLU A 157 -5.84 -16.26 -12.60
CA GLU A 157 -5.23 -16.89 -13.79
C GLU A 157 -4.08 -16.04 -14.34
N LEU A 158 -4.29 -14.74 -14.50
CA LEU A 158 -3.25 -13.81 -14.95
C LEU A 158 -2.08 -13.73 -13.94
N ALA A 159 -2.37 -13.77 -12.63
CA ALA A 159 -1.33 -13.71 -11.59
C ALA A 159 -0.38 -14.90 -11.67
N ALA A 160 -0.91 -16.11 -11.91
CA ALA A 160 -0.13 -17.33 -12.07
C ALA A 160 0.81 -17.32 -13.31
N GLU A 161 0.52 -16.46 -14.30
CA GLU A 161 1.35 -16.29 -15.50
C GLU A 161 2.48 -15.26 -15.30
N THR A 162 2.49 -14.52 -14.18
CA THR A 162 3.55 -13.54 -13.88
C THR A 162 4.82 -14.22 -13.36
N GLU A 163 5.98 -13.67 -13.70
CA GLU A 163 7.27 -14.23 -13.25
C GLU A 163 7.52 -13.95 -11.76
N LYS A 164 7.40 -12.68 -11.36
CA LYS A 164 7.69 -12.25 -9.99
C LYS A 164 6.88 -11.01 -9.60
N SER A 165 6.42 -10.97 -8.36
CA SER A 165 5.81 -9.77 -7.80
C SER A 165 6.83 -8.64 -7.67
N VAL A 166 6.40 -7.42 -7.99
CA VAL A 166 7.15 -6.21 -7.67
C VAL A 166 6.72 -5.69 -6.30
N ILE A 167 7.70 -5.36 -5.46
CA ILE A 167 7.45 -4.72 -4.17
C ILE A 167 7.44 -3.20 -4.41
N PRO A 168 6.35 -2.47 -4.10
CA PRO A 168 6.33 -1.02 -4.21
C PRO A 168 7.39 -0.40 -3.30
N GLY A 169 8.07 0.65 -3.77
CA GLY A 169 9.16 1.28 -3.02
C GLY A 169 8.72 2.16 -1.85
N VAL A 170 7.42 2.49 -1.75
CA VAL A 170 6.87 3.44 -0.78
C VAL A 170 5.56 2.90 -0.21
N GLN A 171 5.48 2.83 1.12
CA GLN A 171 4.24 2.57 1.84
C GLN A 171 3.32 3.81 1.75
N GLN A 172 2.10 3.63 1.26
CA GLN A 172 1.19 4.75 0.96
C GLN A 172 -0.27 4.30 0.74
N GLY A 173 -1.17 5.26 0.58
CA GLY A 173 -2.55 5.03 0.12
C GLY A 173 -3.50 4.43 1.16
N GLY A 174 -3.10 4.39 2.43
CA GLY A 174 -3.91 3.91 3.53
C GLY A 174 -3.27 4.23 4.89
N ASN A 175 -3.89 3.75 5.96
CA ASN A 175 -3.47 4.00 7.33
C ASN A 175 -3.08 2.69 8.02
N VAL A 176 -2.02 2.73 8.82
CA VAL A 176 -1.69 1.67 9.78
C VAL A 176 -2.23 2.08 11.14
N ILE A 177 -2.99 1.19 11.77
CA ILE A 177 -3.52 1.40 13.12
C ILE A 177 -3.28 0.15 13.98
N PRO A 178 -3.30 0.28 15.32
CA PRO A 178 -3.31 -0.87 16.20
C PRO A 178 -4.50 -1.79 15.88
N ASN A 179 -4.25 -3.09 15.86
CA ASN A 179 -5.25 -4.11 15.54
C ASN A 179 -6.42 -3.99 16.54
N PRO A 180 -7.65 -3.69 16.06
CA PRO A 180 -8.81 -3.53 16.94
C PRO A 180 -9.35 -4.87 17.46
N ASN A 181 -8.90 -5.99 16.90
CA ASN A 181 -9.35 -7.33 17.27
C ASN A 181 -8.19 -8.37 17.27
N PRO A 182 -7.17 -8.19 18.13
CA PRO A 182 -5.96 -9.03 18.12
C PRO A 182 -6.22 -10.48 18.53
N ASN A 183 -7.33 -10.73 19.24
CA ASN A 183 -7.76 -12.05 19.69
C ASN A 183 -8.92 -12.61 18.85
N GLY A 184 -9.22 -12.02 17.68
CA GLY A 184 -10.20 -12.55 16.75
C GLY A 184 -9.82 -13.98 16.36
N GLY A 185 -10.68 -14.95 16.67
CA GLY A 185 -10.38 -16.38 16.63
C GLY A 185 -10.37 -16.96 15.22
N PHE A 186 -9.32 -16.64 14.46
CA PHE A 186 -9.01 -17.22 13.16
C PHE A 186 -7.98 -18.34 13.27
#